data_AF-A0A916PAL0-F1
#
_entry.id   AF-A0A916PAL0-F1
#
_cell.length_a   1.000
_cell.length_b   1.000
_cell.length_c   1.000
_cell.angle_alpha   90.00
_cell.angle_beta   90.00
_cell.angle_gamma   90.00
#
_symmetry.space_group_name_H-M   'P 1'
#
loop_
_entity.id
_entity.type
_entity.pdbx_description
1 polymer ?
#
loop_
_entity_poly.entity_id
_entity_poly.type
_entity_poly.pdbx_seq_one_letter_code
_entity_poly.pdbx_strand_id
1 'polypeptide(L)' 'MRERLARETGRARVVPLRDELAAIRHRCAALPVVDNRSAEAILGYDERGLPA' A
#
# COMPACT_ATOMS: atom_id res chain seq x y z
N MET A 1 -24.96 -26.51 12.53
CA MET A 1 -24.03 -25.39 12.87
C MET A 1 -22.75 -25.36 12.03
N ARG A 2 -22.21 -26.50 11.59
CA ARG A 2 -20.98 -26.56 10.77
C ARG A 2 -21.13 -26.00 9.35
N GLU A 3 -22.35 -26.00 8.80
CA GLU A 3 -22.62 -25.52 7.43
C GLU A 3 -22.59 -23.99 7.27
N ARG A 4 -22.89 -23.21 8.33
CA ARG A 4 -22.76 -21.75 8.28
C ARG A 4 -21.28 -21.33 8.23
N LEU A 5 -20.43 -21.99 9.00
CA LEU A 5 -19.00 -21.70 9.05
C LEU A 5 -18.32 -21.95 7.70
N ALA A 6 -18.68 -23.04 7.01
CA ALA A 6 -18.17 -23.35 5.67
C ALA A 6 -18.60 -22.34 4.59
N ARG A 7 -19.79 -21.72 4.74
CA ARG A 7 -20.24 -20.66 3.84
C ARG A 7 -19.56 -19.32 4.10
N GLU A 8 -19.24 -19.01 5.36
CA GLU A 8 -18.52 -17.79 5.71
C GLU A 8 -17.04 -17.86 5.32
N THR A 9 -16.41 -19.03 5.40
CA THR A 9 -15.02 -19.23 4.92
C THR A 9 -14.92 -19.39 3.41
N GLY A 10 -15.95 -19.91 2.73
CA GLY A 10 -15.98 -20.04 1.27
C GLY A 10 -16.27 -18.74 0.50
N ARG A 11 -16.70 -17.67 1.17
CA ARG A 11 -17.08 -16.39 0.53
C ARG A 11 -15.94 -15.38 0.43
N ALA A 12 -14.90 -15.53 1.25
CA ALA A 12 -13.65 -14.83 1.06
C ALA A 12 -12.80 -15.64 0.06
N ARG A 13 -12.88 -15.31 -1.23
CA ARG A 13 -11.80 -15.68 -2.15
C ARG A 13 -10.53 -15.08 -1.56
N VAL A 14 -9.75 -15.91 -0.89
CA VAL A 14 -8.43 -15.53 -0.38
C VAL A 14 -7.58 -15.30 -1.61
N VAL A 15 -7.60 -14.07 -2.11
CA VAL A 15 -6.55 -13.59 -2.99
C VAL A 15 -5.27 -13.79 -2.19
N PRO A 16 -4.27 -14.51 -2.72
CA PRO A 16 -3.01 -14.66 -2.02
C PRO A 16 -2.51 -13.26 -1.65
N LEU A 17 -2.09 -13.05 -0.39
CA LEU A 17 -1.63 -11.76 0.09
C LEU A 17 -0.61 -11.10 -0.85
N ARG A 18 0.26 -11.92 -1.46
CA ARG A 18 1.22 -11.49 -2.48
C ARG A 18 0.55 -10.78 -3.67
N ASP A 19 -0.55 -11.32 -4.17
CA ASP A 19 -1.25 -10.80 -5.34
C ASP A 19 -1.99 -9.50 -4.98
N GLU A 20 -2.51 -9.40 -3.75
CA GLU A 20 -3.10 -8.15 -3.23
C GLU A 20 -2.04 -7.04 -3.10
N LEU A 21 -0.88 -7.35 -2.52
CA LEU A 21 0.24 -6.42 -2.42
C LEU A 21 0.75 -5.99 -3.80
N ALA A 22 0.83 -6.91 -4.76
CA ALA A 22 1.20 -6.60 -6.13
C ALA A 22 0.17 -5.66 -6.78
N ALA A 23 -1.12 -5.92 -6.61
CA ALA A 23 -2.18 -5.05 -7.13
C ALA A 23 -2.11 -3.64 -6.56
N ILE A 24 -1.87 -3.49 -5.25
CA ILE A 24 -1.67 -2.18 -4.60
C ILE A 24 -0.46 -1.46 -5.20
N ARG A 25 0.69 -2.14 -5.29
CA ARG A 25 1.92 -1.59 -5.87
C ARG A 25 1.69 -1.09 -7.29
N HIS A 26 1.03 -1.87 -8.14
CA HIS A 26 0.76 -1.49 -9.53
C HIS A 26 -0.15 -0.27 -9.63
N ARG A 27 -1.19 -0.18 -8.79
CA ARG A 27 -2.06 1.01 -8.74
C ARG A 27 -1.28 2.26 -8.33
N CYS A 28 -0.47 2.18 -7.27
CA CYS A 28 0.33 3.32 -6.80
C CYS A 28 1.35 3.77 -7.86
N ALA A 29 2.02 2.82 -8.53
CA ALA A 29 3.05 3.13 -9.53
C ALA A 29 2.48 3.73 -10.84
N ALA A 30 1.20 3.52 -11.12
CA ALA A 30 0.54 4.08 -12.31
C ALA A 30 0.06 5.53 -12.12
N LEU A 31 0.08 6.06 -10.88
CA LEU A 31 -0.32 7.43 -10.60
C LEU A 31 0.74 8.43 -11.12
N PRO A 32 0.33 9.62 -11.58
CA PRO A 32 1.26 10.64 -12.02
C PRO A 32 2.12 11.15 -10.85
N VAL A 33 3.39 11.43 -11.12
CA VAL A 33 4.29 12.09 -10.17
C VAL A 33 3.92 13.57 -10.10
N VAL A 34 3.25 13.98 -9.02
CA VAL A 34 2.83 15.38 -8.79
C VAL A 34 3.92 16.22 -8.12
N ASP A 35 4.83 15.57 -7.40
CA ASP A 35 5.98 16.16 -6.73
C ASP A 35 7.17 15.22 -6.90
N ASN A 36 8.23 15.71 -7.55
CA ASN A 36 9.42 14.94 -7.86
C ASN A 36 10.64 15.40 -7.02
N ARG A 37 10.39 16.12 -5.91
CA ARG A 37 11.43 16.43 -4.93
C ARG A 37 12.00 15.14 -4.36
N SER A 38 13.28 15.18 -3.97
CA SER A 38 13.89 14.08 -3.21
C SER A 38 13.18 13.92 -1.86
N ALA A 39 13.36 12.77 -1.22
CA ALA A 39 12.77 12.51 0.10
C ALA A 39 13.17 13.60 1.10
N GLU A 40 14.44 14.02 1.09
CA GLU A 40 14.98 15.08 1.95
C GLU A 40 14.31 16.43 1.69
N ALA A 41 14.12 16.80 0.41
CA ALA A 41 13.46 18.04 0.04
C ALA A 41 11.95 18.02 0.32
N ILE A 42 11.31 16.84 0.37
CA ILE A 42 9.93 16.67 0.82
C ILE A 42 9.85 16.85 2.34
N LEU A 43 10.79 16.27 3.08
CA LEU A 43 10.88 16.39 4.53
C LEU A 43 11.16 17.84 4.96
N GLY A 44 11.95 18.57 4.19
CA GLY A 44 12.26 19.99 4.46
C GLY A 44 13.15 20.19 5.70
N TYR A 45 13.85 19.15 6.11
CA TYR A 45 14.79 19.19 7.23
C TYR A 45 16.23 19.03 6.72
N ASP A 46 17.15 19.81 7.29
CA ASP A 46 18.58 19.61 7.10
C ASP A 46 19.07 18.33 7.80
N GLU A 47 20.35 17.98 7.61
CA GLU A 47 20.98 16.82 8.23
C GLU A 47 20.95 16.81 9.78
N ARG A 48 20.64 17.96 10.40
CA ARG A 48 20.51 18.12 11.86
C ARG A 48 19.06 18.08 12.32
N GLY A 49 18.11 17.86 11.41
CA GLY A 49 16.68 17.83 11.70
C GLY A 49 16.05 19.21 11.90
N LEU A 50 16.70 20.28 11.45
CA LEU A 50 16.17 21.64 11.52
C LEU A 50 15.49 22.02 10.20
N PRO A 51 14.39 22.82 10.22
CA PRO A 51 13.79 23.34 9.00
C PRO A 51 14.84 24.07 8.16
N ALA A 52 14.98 23.66 6.90
CA ALA A 52 15.90 24.26 5.94
C ALA A 52 15.22 25.40 5.16
#